data_AF-A0A149VXU3-F1
#
_entry.id   AF-A0A149VXU3-F1
#
_cell.length_a   1.000
_cell.length_b   1.000
_cell.length_c   1.000
_cell.angle_alpha   90.00
_cell.angle_beta   90.00
_cell.angle_gamma   90.00
#
_symmetry.space_group_name_H-M   'P 1'
#
loop_
_entity.id
_entity.type
_entity.pdbx_description
1 polymer ?
#
loop_
_entity_poly.entity_id
_entity_poly.type
_entity_poly.pdbx_seq_one_letter_code
_entity_poly.pdbx_strand_id
1 'polypeptide(L)' 'MEFHTNTNAVRAAVHRVGGATRASNMLGVSNASIYNWIKIGRIPNIELAQILANATRMNIDSLRPTKQVPPAWF' A
#
# COMPACT_ATOMS: atom_id res chain seq x y z
N MET A 1 2.34 12.81 -23.96
CA MET A 1 2.44 11.39 -23.54
C MET A 1 2.08 11.33 -22.06
N GLU A 2 0.82 11.04 -21.75
CA GLU A 2 0.39 10.85 -20.36
C GLU A 2 0.81 9.46 -19.90
N PHE A 3 1.88 9.39 -19.10
CA PHE A 3 2.22 8.18 -18.37
C PHE A 3 1.20 8.01 -17.26
N HIS A 4 0.13 7.25 -17.52
CA HIS A 4 -0.73 6.70 -16.46
C HIS A 4 0.13 5.76 -15.62
N THR A 5 0.92 6.33 -14.72
CA THR A 5 1.65 5.59 -13.71
C THR A 5 0.57 5.12 -12.76
N ASN A 6 0.07 3.90 -12.93
CA ASN A 6 -0.85 3.26 -12.02
C ASN A 6 -0.13 3.19 -10.66
N THR A 7 -0.29 4.25 -9.86
CA THR A 7 0.69 4.61 -8.83
C THR A 7 0.34 3.78 -7.62
N ASN A 8 0.96 2.63 -7.54
CA ASN A 8 0.79 1.73 -6.42
C ASN A 8 1.16 2.43 -5.11
N ALA A 9 0.12 2.84 -4.36
CA ALA A 9 0.29 3.58 -3.12
C ALA A 9 1.09 2.78 -2.09
N VAL A 10 0.95 1.45 -2.06
CA VAL A 10 1.73 0.57 -1.19
C VAL A 10 3.21 0.62 -1.56
N ARG A 11 3.56 0.57 -2.85
CA ARG A 11 4.95 0.72 -3.30
C ARG A 11 5.52 2.08 -2.90
N ALA A 12 4.76 3.15 -3.09
CA ALA A 12 5.17 4.50 -2.69
C ALA A 12 5.40 4.60 -1.17
N ALA A 13 4.50 4.04 -0.38
CA ALA A 13 4.62 3.97 1.08
C ALA A 13 5.88 3.21 1.50
N VAL A 14 6.09 2.01 0.94
CA VAL A 14 7.27 1.19 1.24
C VAL A 14 8.57 1.92 0.86
N HIS A 15 8.58 2.65 -0.26
CA HIS A 15 9.73 3.46 -0.65
C HIS A 15 9.98 4.62 0.34
N ARG A 16 8.93 5.30 0.82
CA ARG A 16 9.03 6.36 1.84
C ARG A 16 9.59 5.86 3.19
N VAL A 17 9.29 4.62 3.57
CA VAL A 17 9.88 3.98 4.77
C VAL A 17 11.36 3.63 4.57
N GLY A 18 11.84 3.57 3.32
CA GLY A 18 13.22 3.21 2.98
C GLY A 18 13.36 1.76 2.51
N GLY A 19 12.30 1.17 1.95
CA GLY A 19 12.32 -0.13 1.29
C GLY A 19 11.62 -1.25 2.05
N ALA A 20 11.50 -2.40 1.37
CA ALA A 20 10.72 -3.54 1.86
C ALA A 20 11.23 -4.09 3.21
N THR A 21 12.54 -4.15 3.40
CA THR A 21 13.16 -4.65 4.66
C THR A 21 12.87 -3.76 5.86
N ARG A 22 12.87 -2.43 5.69
CA ARG A 22 12.53 -1.52 6.79
C ARG A 22 11.04 -1.58 7.09
N ALA A 23 10.21 -1.61 6.05
CA ALA A 23 8.75 -1.73 6.20
C ALA A 23 8.34 -3.04 6.88
N SER A 24 8.96 -4.17 6.53
CA SER A 24 8.67 -5.48 7.11
C SER A 24 9.05 -5.55 8.60
N ASN A 25 10.24 -5.05 8.96
CA ASN A 25 10.68 -4.94 10.35
C ASN A 25 9.78 -4.02 11.17
N MET A 26 9.37 -2.88 10.60
CA MET A 26 8.48 -1.94 11.27
C MET A 26 7.09 -2.52 11.52
N LEU A 27 6.57 -3.29 10.56
CA LEU A 27 5.22 -3.87 10.61
C LEU A 27 5.19 -5.26 11.27
N GLY A 28 6.34 -5.83 11.63
CA GLY A 28 6.42 -7.18 12.21
C GLY A 28 5.98 -8.29 11.24
N VAL A 29 6.20 -8.13 9.94
CA VAL A 29 5.79 -9.09 8.90
C VAL A 29 6.97 -9.57 8.06
N SER A 30 6.77 -10.61 7.26
CA SER A 30 7.81 -11.08 6.32
C SER A 30 7.96 -10.13 5.13
N ASN A 31 9.17 -10.09 4.54
CA ASN A 31 9.41 -9.37 3.27
C ASN A 31 8.47 -9.85 2.16
N ALA A 32 8.16 -11.14 2.12
CA ALA A 32 7.23 -11.72 1.14
C ALA A 32 5.84 -11.09 1.24
N SER A 33 5.34 -10.82 2.45
CA SER A 33 4.07 -10.12 2.66
C SER A 33 4.09 -8.72 2.06
N ILE A 34 5.18 -7.95 2.25
CA ILE A 34 5.33 -6.62 1.66
C ILE A 34 5.32 -6.68 0.13
N TYR A 35 6.10 -7.57 -0.48
CA TYR A 35 6.12 -7.73 -1.93
C TYR A 35 4.77 -8.19 -2.48
N ASN A 36 4.05 -9.04 -1.76
CA ASN A 36 2.70 -9.45 -2.13
C ASN A 36 1.73 -8.26 -2.09
N TRP A 37 1.75 -7.43 -1.04
CA TRP A 37 0.91 -6.23 -0.92
C TRP A 37 1.22 -5.19 -1.98
N ILE A 38 2.50 -5.04 -2.34
CA ILE A 38 2.90 -4.27 -3.52
C ILE A 38 2.27 -4.91 -4.76
N LYS A 39 2.41 -6.21 -5.01
CA LYS A 39 1.84 -6.84 -6.22
C LYS A 39 0.32 -6.62 -6.34
N ILE A 40 -0.42 -6.76 -5.25
CA ILE A 40 -1.89 -6.59 -5.24
C ILE A 40 -2.35 -5.12 -5.08
N GLY A 41 -1.44 -4.21 -4.76
CA GLY A 41 -1.73 -2.78 -4.58
C GLY A 41 -2.55 -2.41 -3.34
N ARG A 42 -2.66 -3.30 -2.34
CA ARG A 42 -3.41 -3.05 -1.10
C ARG A 42 -2.86 -3.80 0.10
N ILE A 43 -3.10 -3.27 1.30
CA ILE A 43 -2.79 -3.92 2.58
C ILE A 43 -4.09 -4.48 3.17
N PRO A 44 -4.22 -5.81 3.36
CA PRO A 44 -5.46 -6.43 3.84
C PRO A 44 -5.83 -6.04 5.29
N ASN A 45 -4.83 -6.07 6.19
CA ASN A 45 -5.01 -5.77 7.61
C ASN A 45 -5.02 -4.25 7.83
N ILE A 46 -6.09 -3.75 8.46
CA ILE A 46 -6.29 -2.32 8.71
C ILE A 46 -5.28 -1.74 9.71
N GLU A 47 -4.89 -2.49 10.73
CA GLU A 47 -3.92 -2.04 11.74
C GLU A 47 -2.55 -1.81 11.09
N LEU A 48 -2.11 -2.76 10.25
CA LEU A 48 -0.85 -2.64 9.51
C LEU A 48 -0.89 -1.51 8.48
N ALA A 49 -2.03 -1.33 7.81
CA ALA A 49 -2.25 -0.22 6.90
C ALA A 49 -2.20 1.13 7.64
N GLN A 50 -2.75 1.20 8.85
CA GLN A 50 -2.76 2.40 9.68
C GLN A 50 -1.36 2.75 10.21
N ILE A 51 -0.60 1.75 10.67
CA ILE A 51 0.80 1.95 11.07
C ILE A 51 1.62 2.50 9.90
N LEU A 52 1.47 1.91 8.71
CA LEU A 52 2.21 2.36 7.52
C LEU A 52 1.74 3.74 7.04
N ALA A 53 0.45 4.02 7.09
CA ALA A 53 -0.12 5.34 6.76
C ALA A 53 0.46 6.43 7.67
N ASN A 54 0.49 6.19 8.98
CA ASN A 54 1.05 7.11 9.97
C ASN A 54 2.55 7.33 9.73
N ALA A 55 3.31 6.26 9.46
CA ALA A 55 4.74 6.33 9.20
C ALA A 55 5.10 7.15 7.95
N THR A 56 4.24 7.10 6.93
CA THR A 56 4.51 7.67 5.60
C THR A 56 3.74 8.95 5.31
N ARG A 57 2.92 9.40 6.28
CA ARG A 57 1.95 10.51 6.14
C ARG A 57 1.08 10.32 4.89
N MET A 58 0.65 9.09 4.63
CA MET A 58 -0.24 8.75 3.51
C MET A 58 -1.65 8.52 4.01
N ASN A 59 -2.63 8.72 3.12
CA ASN A 59 -4.01 8.40 3.44
C ASN A 59 -4.20 6.87 3.49
N ILE A 60 -4.83 6.37 4.56
CA ILE A 60 -5.14 4.95 4.73
C ILE A 60 -6.03 4.39 3.60
N ASP A 61 -6.95 5.19 3.06
CA ASP A 61 -7.80 4.80 1.92
C ASP A 61 -6.98 4.54 0.66
N SER A 62 -5.84 5.20 0.50
CA SER A 62 -4.93 4.93 -0.61
C SER A 62 -4.20 3.59 -0.45
N LEU A 63 -3.93 3.15 0.79
CA LEU A 63 -3.26 1.88 1.08
C LEU A 63 -4.25 0.70 1.17
N ARG A 64 -5.51 0.99 1.47
CA ARG A 64 -6.60 0.02 1.60
C ARG A 64 -7.91 0.63 1.05
N PRO A 65 -8.07 0.69 -0.28
CA PRO A 65 -9.30 1.19 -0.87
C PRO A 65 -10.47 0.29 -0.46
N THR A 66 -11.46 0.88 0.22
CA THR A 66 -12.69 0.19 0.69
C THR A 66 -13.78 0.16 -0.38
N LYS A 67 -13.70 1.05 -1.38
CA LYS A 67 -14.60 1.06 -2.54
C LYS A 67 -13.88 0.51 -3.77
N GLN A 68 -14.17 -0.73 -4.14
CA GLN A 68 -14.19 -1.07 -5.56
C GLN A 68 -15.43 -0.35 -6.10
N VAL A 69 -15.23 0.79 -6.77
CA VAL A 69 -16.30 1.35 -7.60
C VAL A 69 -16.65 0.25 -8.61
N PRO A 70 -17.90 -0.26 -8.63
CA PRO A 70 -18.29 -1.18 -9.69
C PRO A 70 -18.07 -0.48 -11.03
N PRO A 71 -17.66 -1.19 -12.09
CA PRO A 71 -17.57 -0.60 -13.41
C PRO A 71 -18.92 0.06 -13.75
N ALA A 72 -18.88 1.29 -14.27
CA ALA A 72 -20.04 2.16 -14.49
C ALA A 72 -20.98 1.70 -15.62
N TRP A 73 -21.30 0.41 -15.64
CA TRP A 73 -22.17 -0.27 -16.60
C TRP A 73 -23.29 -1.04 -15.88
N PHE A 74 -23.93 -0.41 -14.88
CA PHE A 74 -25.22 -0.82 -14.32
C PHE A 74 -26.12 0.41 -14.17
#